data_AF-A0A830HCB3-F1
#
_entry.id   AF-A0A830HCB3-F1
#
_cell.length_a   1.000
_cell.length_b   1.000
_cell.length_c   1.000
_cell.angle_alpha   90.00
_cell.angle_beta   90.00
_cell.angle_gamma   90.00
#
_symmetry.space_group_name_H-M   'P 1'
#
loop_
_entity.id
_entity.type
_entity.pdbx_description
1 polymer ?
#
loop_
_entity_poly.entity_id
_entity_poly.type
_entity_poly.pdbx_seq_one_letter_code
_entity_poly.pdbx_strand_id
1 'polypeptide(L)'
;MLPKTTLMRLVRNSWCATATRGKFRHIRHIRSYSSAAAAAAGTGGDVEDKVVRASPSAIKGEVDVCYDLVQRQGRGFVYLGSSRAAPSSSHYQLTRDLARQIHTLYPSSTCWSGAGPGLMEACTLGARDAGARVAGLKIYWGEALEDDDAVSKTTHPYLTHEEHAVLYFFSARKHGLVDAGVRAQETDRTAFIALPGGVGTLDELLEVLVLRQLKRVDAPRGTEHPLPPALVMNYDGVYDGLLQFLQEDARRFGYVSEGELDEHLLVCATNEEAVNAIKAFYA
;
A
#
# COMPACT_ATOMS: atom_id res chain seq x y z
N MET A 1 -39.91 27.32 -20.61
CA MET A 1 -40.36 25.93 -20.81
C MET A 1 -40.17 25.56 -22.27
N LEU A 2 -39.21 24.69 -22.56
CA LEU A 2 -38.98 23.92 -23.81
C LEU A 2 -37.98 22.78 -23.42
N PRO A 3 -38.01 21.62 -24.07
CA PRO A 3 -37.97 20.33 -23.39
C PRO A 3 -36.62 19.59 -23.45
N LYS A 4 -36.41 18.72 -22.45
CA LYS A 4 -35.40 17.66 -22.41
C LYS A 4 -35.80 16.52 -23.33
N THR A 5 -34.96 16.17 -24.30
CA THR A 5 -34.63 14.79 -24.75
C THR A 5 -33.70 14.87 -25.96
N THR A 6 -32.58 14.13 -25.90
CA THR A 6 -31.79 13.55 -27.01
C THR A 6 -30.29 13.70 -26.75
N LEU A 7 -29.68 12.73 -26.06
CA LEU A 7 -28.36 12.20 -26.43
C LEU A 7 -28.06 10.88 -25.69
N MET A 8 -28.61 9.78 -26.20
CA MET A 8 -28.13 8.43 -25.92
C MET A 8 -28.10 7.69 -27.26
N ARG A 9 -26.92 7.59 -27.88
CA ARG A 9 -26.49 6.52 -28.80
C ARG A 9 -25.21 6.93 -29.53
N LEU A 10 -24.09 6.39 -29.08
CA LEU A 10 -22.88 5.99 -29.83
C LEU A 10 -22.02 5.39 -28.70
N VAL A 11 -21.91 4.07 -28.55
CA VAL A 11 -20.92 3.23 -29.24
C VAL A 11 -21.47 1.80 -29.28
N ARG A 12 -21.61 1.24 -30.49
CA ARG A 12 -21.70 -0.20 -30.71
C ARG A 12 -20.89 -0.54 -31.96
N ASN A 13 -20.13 -1.62 -31.83
CA ASN A 13 -19.47 -2.44 -32.85
C ASN A 13 -18.04 -2.06 -33.23
N SER A 14 -17.09 -2.88 -32.77
CA SER A 14 -16.20 -3.64 -33.66
C SER A 14 -15.18 -4.44 -32.84
N TRP A 15 -15.49 -5.66 -32.42
CA TRP A 15 -14.47 -6.69 -32.15
C TRP A 15 -15.00 -8.02 -32.70
N CYS A 16 -14.54 -8.34 -33.90
CA CYS A 16 -14.74 -9.62 -34.56
C CYS A 16 -13.46 -10.45 -34.37
N ALA A 17 -13.66 -11.73 -34.08
CA ALA A 17 -12.65 -12.71 -33.71
C ALA A 17 -11.66 -13.06 -34.83
N THR A 18 -10.44 -13.45 -34.44
CA THR A 18 -9.66 -14.49 -35.13
C THR A 18 -8.82 -15.26 -34.12
N ALA A 19 -9.18 -16.52 -33.91
CA ALA A 19 -8.44 -17.49 -33.12
C ALA A 19 -7.43 -18.22 -34.01
N THR A 20 -6.17 -18.29 -33.59
CA THR A 20 -5.16 -19.20 -34.18
C THR A 20 -4.66 -20.17 -33.12
N ARG A 21 -4.87 -21.46 -33.40
CA ARG A 21 -4.49 -22.62 -32.59
C ARG A 21 -2.96 -22.74 -32.48
N GLY A 22 -2.42 -22.58 -31.27
CA GLY A 22 -1.04 -22.91 -30.92
C GLY A 22 -0.97 -24.19 -30.09
N LYS A 23 -0.03 -25.08 -30.43
CA LYS A 23 0.10 -26.46 -29.96
C LYS A 23 0.47 -26.56 -28.47
N PHE A 24 -0.23 -27.44 -27.74
CA PHE A 24 0.11 -27.86 -26.39
C PHE A 24 1.47 -28.58 -26.35
N ARG A 25 2.38 -28.09 -25.51
CA ARG A 25 3.55 -28.85 -25.02
C ARG A 25 3.42 -28.95 -23.50
N HIS A 26 3.22 -30.17 -23.00
CA HIS A 26 3.34 -30.46 -21.57
C HIS A 26 4.75 -30.18 -21.10
N ILE A 27 4.91 -29.35 -20.07
CA ILE A 27 6.19 -29.13 -19.39
C ILE A 27 5.93 -29.14 -17.88
N ARG A 28 6.62 -30.05 -17.19
CA ARG A 28 6.62 -30.23 -15.74
C ARG A 28 7.59 -29.24 -15.09
N HIS A 29 7.15 -28.62 -14.00
CA HIS A 29 7.84 -28.44 -12.71
C HIS A 29 7.55 -27.07 -12.09
N ILE A 30 6.70 -27.05 -11.06
CA ILE A 30 6.81 -26.10 -9.95
C ILE A 30 7.35 -26.89 -8.76
N ARG A 31 8.48 -26.45 -8.22
CA ARG A 31 9.02 -26.96 -6.96
C ARG A 31 8.10 -26.50 -5.83
N SER A 32 7.41 -27.46 -5.23
CA SER A 32 6.70 -27.29 -3.97
C SER A 32 7.67 -26.90 -2.86
N TYR A 33 7.49 -25.74 -2.24
CA TYR A 33 7.96 -25.54 -0.87
C TYR A 33 7.04 -26.35 0.04
N SER A 34 7.51 -27.55 0.42
CA SER A 34 6.82 -28.44 1.34
C SER A 34 7.14 -28.06 2.78
N SER A 35 6.21 -27.42 3.48
CA SER A 35 6.12 -27.55 4.94
C SER A 35 5.41 -28.87 5.24
N ALA A 36 6.14 -29.83 5.81
CA ALA A 36 5.63 -31.13 6.19
C ALA A 36 4.65 -31.02 7.37
N ALA A 37 3.34 -30.85 7.08
CA ALA A 37 2.26 -31.06 8.04
C ALA A 37 0.87 -31.08 7.35
N ALA A 38 0.64 -31.96 6.37
CA ALA A 38 -0.71 -32.20 5.85
C ALA A 38 -0.81 -33.58 5.19
N ALA A 39 -0.46 -34.65 5.92
CA ALA A 39 -0.71 -36.01 5.49
C ALA A 39 -1.83 -36.60 6.36
N ALA A 40 -3.08 -36.36 5.97
CA ALA A 40 -4.22 -37.27 6.15
C ALA A 40 -5.54 -36.54 5.84
N ALA A 41 -6.04 -36.64 4.60
CA ALA A 41 -7.45 -36.89 4.29
C ALA A 41 -7.72 -36.73 2.78
N GLY A 42 -8.22 -37.80 2.17
CA GLY A 42 -9.37 -37.70 1.26
C GLY A 42 -9.14 -37.24 -0.18
N THR A 43 -9.06 -38.23 -1.06
CA THR A 43 -9.36 -38.21 -2.50
C THR A 43 -10.31 -37.10 -2.99
N GLY A 44 -9.79 -36.18 -3.78
CA GLY A 44 -10.54 -35.23 -4.61
C GLY A 44 -9.62 -34.70 -5.70
N GLY A 45 -10.01 -34.87 -6.97
CA GLY A 45 -9.14 -34.69 -8.14
C GLY A 45 -8.43 -33.34 -8.20
N ASP A 46 -7.18 -33.38 -8.65
CA ASP A 46 -6.35 -32.22 -8.97
C ASP A 46 -7.06 -31.36 -10.04
N VAL A 47 -7.66 -30.26 -9.60
CA VAL A 47 -8.04 -29.17 -10.49
C VAL A 47 -6.79 -28.32 -10.66
N GLU A 48 -6.21 -28.35 -11.87
CA GLU A 48 -5.19 -27.39 -12.29
C GLU A 48 -5.70 -25.96 -12.04
N ASP A 49 -5.14 -25.32 -11.02
CA ASP A 49 -5.56 -24.03 -10.51
C ASP A 49 -5.00 -22.89 -11.39
N LYS A 50 -5.43 -22.87 -12.66
CA LYS A 50 -5.10 -21.82 -13.63
C LYS A 50 -6.24 -20.83 -13.80
N VAL A 51 -6.56 -20.10 -12.75
CA VAL A 51 -7.22 -18.80 -12.87
C VAL A 51 -6.74 -17.91 -11.71
N VAL A 52 -6.06 -16.82 -12.04
CA VAL A 52 -5.41 -15.86 -11.12
C VAL A 52 -6.40 -15.12 -10.19
N ARG A 53 -7.66 -15.55 -10.08
CA ARG A 53 -8.65 -15.07 -9.08
C ARG A 53 -9.64 -16.15 -8.62
N ALA A 54 -9.55 -17.39 -9.11
CA ALA A 54 -10.48 -18.45 -8.72
C ALA A 54 -10.03 -19.25 -7.48
N SER A 55 -8.77 -19.08 -7.06
CA SER A 55 -8.20 -19.80 -5.92
C SER A 55 -7.92 -18.86 -4.75
N PRO A 56 -8.57 -19.04 -3.59
CA PRO A 56 -8.23 -18.29 -2.38
C PRO A 56 -6.78 -18.57 -1.92
N SER A 57 -6.22 -19.74 -2.28
CA SER A 57 -4.86 -20.13 -1.96
C SER A 57 -3.81 -19.22 -2.62
N ALA A 58 -4.10 -18.67 -3.81
CA ALA A 58 -3.19 -17.77 -4.50
C ALA A 58 -3.05 -16.43 -3.76
N ILE A 59 -4.17 -15.85 -3.30
CA ILE A 59 -4.17 -14.63 -2.48
C ILE A 59 -3.48 -14.91 -1.14
N LYS A 60 -3.78 -16.06 -0.52
CA LYS A 60 -3.13 -16.47 0.73
C LYS A 60 -1.60 -16.51 0.57
N GLY A 61 -1.10 -17.11 -0.51
CA GLY A 61 0.33 -17.18 -0.77
C GLY A 61 1.00 -15.80 -0.86
N GLU A 62 0.35 -14.82 -1.51
CA GLU A 62 0.87 -13.46 -1.54
C GLU A 62 0.80 -12.73 -0.19
N VAL A 63 -0.22 -13.03 0.62
CA VAL A 63 -0.30 -12.52 2.00
C VAL A 63 0.83 -13.10 2.84
N ASP A 64 1.12 -14.41 2.73
CA ASP A 64 2.25 -15.06 3.42
C ASP A 64 3.58 -14.37 3.03
N VAL A 65 3.81 -14.12 1.74
CA VAL A 65 4.99 -13.38 1.24
C VAL A 65 5.10 -11.98 1.85
N CYS A 66 3.98 -11.27 2.00
CA CYS A 66 3.97 -9.95 2.65
C CYS A 66 4.41 -10.06 4.11
N TYR A 67 3.81 -10.98 4.89
CA TYR A 67 4.16 -11.16 6.30
C TYR A 67 5.63 -11.56 6.47
N ASP A 68 6.14 -12.47 5.64
CA ASP A 68 7.55 -12.88 5.68
C ASP A 68 8.50 -11.71 5.41
N LEU A 69 8.17 -10.86 4.42
CA LEU A 69 8.96 -9.66 4.16
C LEU A 69 8.89 -8.67 5.34
N VAL A 70 7.71 -8.42 5.89
CA VAL A 70 7.53 -7.50 7.04
C VAL A 70 8.27 -8.00 8.28
N GLN A 71 8.26 -9.31 8.55
CA GLN A 71 8.99 -9.87 9.68
C GLN A 71 10.51 -9.73 9.51
N ARG A 72 11.05 -9.99 8.31
CA ARG A 72 12.49 -9.84 8.04
C ARG A 72 12.93 -8.39 8.05
N GLN A 73 12.16 -7.52 7.41
CA GLN A 73 12.51 -6.11 7.27
C GLN A 73 12.12 -5.29 8.49
N GLY A 74 11.27 -5.80 9.39
CA GLY A 74 10.73 -5.05 10.51
C GLY A 74 9.66 -4.05 10.10
N ARG A 75 8.82 -3.67 11.08
CA ARG A 75 7.78 -2.66 10.90
C ARG A 75 8.37 -1.25 10.95
N GLY A 76 7.65 -0.27 10.42
CA GLY A 76 8.14 1.09 10.43
C GLY A 76 7.18 2.13 9.85
N PHE A 77 7.75 3.17 9.27
CA PHE A 77 7.01 4.28 8.68
C PHE A 77 6.58 3.92 7.26
N VAL A 78 5.26 3.95 7.01
CA VAL A 78 4.65 3.61 5.73
C VAL A 78 4.29 4.90 5.00
N TYR A 79 4.96 5.15 3.89
CA TYR A 79 4.78 6.34 3.06
C TYR A 79 3.88 6.02 1.86
N LEU A 80 2.76 6.74 1.77
CA LEU A 80 1.75 6.62 0.73
C LEU A 80 1.82 7.88 -0.12
N GLY A 81 2.02 7.79 -1.44
CA GLY A 81 2.22 8.99 -2.25
C GLY A 81 2.16 8.77 -3.75
N SER A 82 2.13 9.88 -4.49
CA SER A 82 2.03 9.86 -5.95
C SER A 82 3.16 9.08 -6.63
N SER A 83 2.79 8.19 -7.56
CA SER A 83 3.73 7.55 -8.48
C SER A 83 4.20 8.46 -9.64
N ARG A 84 3.64 9.66 -9.75
CA ARG A 84 3.79 10.53 -10.93
C ARG A 84 4.58 11.81 -10.67
N ALA A 85 4.88 12.12 -9.41
CA ALA A 85 5.66 13.30 -9.07
C ALA A 85 7.07 13.21 -9.67
N ALA A 86 7.51 14.23 -10.39
CA ALA A 86 8.84 14.25 -10.98
C ALA A 86 9.92 14.50 -9.90
N PRO A 87 11.16 13.97 -10.06
CA PRO A 87 12.28 14.26 -9.15
C PRO A 87 12.60 15.75 -8.98
N SER A 88 12.28 16.57 -9.98
CA SER A 88 12.44 18.03 -9.96
C SER A 88 11.34 18.77 -9.18
N SER A 89 10.27 18.10 -8.75
CA SER A 89 9.17 18.75 -8.02
C SER A 89 9.54 19.05 -6.57
N SER A 90 8.96 20.12 -6.01
CA SER A 90 9.13 20.49 -4.60
C SER A 90 8.69 19.34 -3.67
N HIS A 91 7.55 18.72 -3.95
CA HIS A 91 7.01 17.61 -3.15
C HIS A 91 7.94 16.39 -3.12
N TYR A 92 8.66 16.11 -4.20
CA TYR A 92 9.66 15.04 -4.21
C TYR A 92 10.80 15.35 -3.22
N GLN A 93 11.35 16.56 -3.26
CA GLN A 93 12.45 16.96 -2.37
C GLN A 93 11.99 17.00 -0.91
N LEU A 94 10.82 17.60 -0.64
CA LEU A 94 10.22 17.61 0.70
C LEU A 94 9.98 16.20 1.23
N THR A 95 9.54 15.27 0.39
CA THR A 95 9.33 13.87 0.77
C THR A 95 10.64 13.18 1.13
N ARG A 96 11.68 13.34 0.31
CA ARG A 96 13.01 12.78 0.58
C ARG A 96 13.56 13.31 1.89
N ASP A 97 13.45 14.61 2.12
CA ASP A 97 13.90 15.24 3.35
C ASP A 97 13.11 14.81 4.58
N LEU A 98 11.78 14.67 4.46
CA LEU A 98 10.93 14.17 5.54
C LEU A 98 11.36 12.77 5.96
N ALA A 99 11.50 11.86 4.99
CA ALA A 99 11.92 10.49 5.27
C ALA A 99 13.32 10.43 5.88
N ARG A 100 14.27 11.20 5.34
CA ARG A 100 15.62 11.30 5.91
C ARG A 100 15.59 11.77 7.36
N GLN A 101 14.80 12.80 7.68
CA GLN A 101 14.67 13.32 9.04
C GLN A 101 14.07 12.29 10.01
N ILE A 102 12.95 11.67 9.63
CA ILE A 102 12.28 10.65 10.47
C ILE A 102 13.21 9.46 10.72
N HIS A 103 13.87 8.94 9.67
CA HIS A 103 14.74 7.78 9.81
C HIS A 103 16.09 8.09 10.48
N THR A 104 16.54 9.35 10.47
CA THR A 104 17.66 9.79 11.32
C THR A 104 17.29 9.70 12.80
N LEU A 105 16.05 10.03 13.16
CA LEU A 105 15.55 9.98 14.55
C LEU A 105 15.27 8.55 15.02
N TYR A 106 14.78 7.69 14.11
CA TYR A 106 14.39 6.31 14.42
C TYR A 106 15.09 5.31 13.49
N PRO A 107 16.42 5.14 13.58
CA PRO A 107 17.21 4.36 12.62
C PRO A 107 16.89 2.85 12.60
N SER A 108 16.25 2.32 13.65
CA SER A 108 15.79 0.93 13.71
C SER A 108 14.50 0.69 12.91
N SER A 109 13.76 1.75 12.60
CA SER A 109 12.52 1.66 11.82
C SER A 109 12.80 1.48 10.33
N THR A 110 11.89 0.78 9.67
CA THR A 110 11.98 0.54 8.22
C THR A 110 11.11 1.53 7.46
N CYS A 111 11.64 2.08 6.37
CA CYS A 111 10.86 2.87 5.43
C CYS A 111 10.10 1.93 4.48
N TRP A 112 8.78 1.97 4.55
CA TRP A 112 7.90 1.21 3.68
C TRP A 112 7.24 2.09 2.62
N SER A 113 7.19 1.62 1.38
CA SER A 113 6.44 2.28 0.31
C SER A 113 5.80 1.28 -0.67
N GLY A 114 5.02 1.78 -1.62
CA GLY A 114 4.48 0.97 -2.72
C GLY A 114 5.51 0.55 -3.79
N ALA A 115 6.81 0.81 -3.60
CA ALA A 115 7.88 0.46 -4.53
C ALA A 115 7.61 0.91 -5.98
N GLY A 116 7.14 2.14 -6.14
CA GLY A 116 6.94 2.80 -7.43
C GLY A 116 7.72 4.10 -7.53
N PRO A 117 7.80 4.71 -8.73
CA PRO A 117 8.49 5.98 -8.93
C PRO A 117 7.83 7.13 -8.15
N GLY A 118 8.38 8.34 -8.27
CA GLY A 118 7.81 9.54 -7.68
C GLY A 118 8.00 9.61 -6.18
N LEU A 119 6.96 9.95 -5.42
CA LEU A 119 7.11 10.18 -3.98
C LEU A 119 7.44 8.89 -3.20
N MET A 120 7.04 7.73 -3.72
CA MET A 120 7.42 6.43 -3.17
C MET A 120 8.92 6.13 -3.34
N GLU A 121 9.53 6.60 -4.42
CA GLU A 121 10.99 6.54 -4.61
C GLU A 121 11.67 7.57 -3.71
N ALA A 122 11.15 8.79 -3.65
CA ALA A 122 11.72 9.87 -2.84
C ALA A 122 11.87 9.50 -1.36
N CYS A 123 10.83 8.90 -0.75
CA CYS A 123 10.89 8.49 0.65
C CYS A 123 11.90 7.36 0.87
N THR A 124 11.95 6.37 -0.04
CA THR A 124 12.92 5.28 0.00
C THR A 124 14.35 5.80 -0.09
N LEU A 125 14.63 6.73 -1.00
CA LEU A 125 15.96 7.34 -1.12
C LEU A 125 16.32 8.15 0.13
N GLY A 126 15.38 8.93 0.67
CA GLY A 126 15.60 9.71 1.89
C GLY A 126 15.92 8.84 3.11
N ALA A 127 15.19 7.74 3.29
CA ALA A 127 15.47 6.78 4.34
C ALA A 127 16.83 6.09 4.16
N ARG A 128 17.18 5.73 2.92
CA ARG A 128 18.49 5.14 2.61
C ARG A 128 19.64 6.12 2.85
N ASP A 129 19.45 7.42 2.56
CA ASP A 129 20.43 8.46 2.88
C ASP A 129 20.67 8.57 4.40
N ALA A 130 19.68 8.23 5.22
CA ALA A 130 19.80 8.15 6.68
C ALA A 130 20.38 6.80 7.18
N GLY A 131 20.73 5.88 6.28
CA GLY A 131 21.23 4.55 6.61
C GLY A 131 20.18 3.59 7.17
N ALA A 132 18.88 3.92 7.06
CA ALA A 132 17.80 3.05 7.53
C ALA A 132 17.46 1.94 6.54
N ARG A 133 16.79 0.90 7.03
CA ARG A 133 16.23 -0.16 6.19
C ARG A 133 15.12 0.40 5.31
N VAL A 134 15.01 -0.13 4.11
CA VAL A 134 13.96 0.22 3.16
C VAL A 134 13.30 -1.05 2.65
N ALA A 135 11.98 -1.01 2.51
CA ALA A 135 11.23 -2.09 1.92
C ALA A 135 10.04 -1.60 1.12
N GLY A 136 9.52 -2.43 0.21
CA GLY A 136 8.33 -2.05 -0.52
C GLY A 136 7.52 -3.20 -1.11
N LEU A 137 6.22 -2.93 -1.27
CA LEU A 137 5.26 -3.87 -1.82
C LEU A 137 4.74 -3.31 -3.14
N LYS A 138 5.33 -3.81 -4.23
CA LYS A 138 5.02 -3.42 -5.59
C LYS A 138 3.81 -4.20 -6.07
N ILE A 139 2.87 -3.54 -6.74
CA ILE A 139 1.82 -4.23 -7.51
C ILE A 139 2.30 -4.41 -8.95
N TYR A 140 2.06 -5.59 -9.50
CA TYR A 140 2.29 -5.91 -10.89
C TYR A 140 1.19 -5.28 -11.75
N TRP A 141 1.59 -4.46 -12.73
CA TRP A 141 0.66 -3.76 -13.65
C TRP A 141 0.74 -4.27 -15.10
N GLY A 142 1.42 -5.38 -15.35
CA GLY A 142 1.53 -5.96 -16.70
C GLY A 142 0.20 -6.56 -17.19
N GLU A 143 0.02 -6.59 -18.52
CA GLU A 143 -1.26 -6.94 -19.16
C GLU A 143 -1.70 -8.40 -18.92
N ALA A 144 -0.77 -9.33 -18.68
CA ALA A 144 -1.03 -10.70 -18.26
C ALA A 144 0.22 -11.34 -17.63
N LEU A 145 0.04 -12.34 -16.77
CA LEU A 145 1.10 -13.28 -16.43
C LEU A 145 1.32 -14.18 -17.66
N GLU A 146 2.09 -13.70 -18.64
CA GLU A 146 2.47 -14.50 -19.81
C GLU A 146 3.41 -15.66 -19.42
N ASP A 147 4.06 -15.51 -18.27
CA ASP A 147 4.96 -16.45 -17.62
C ASP A 147 4.56 -16.55 -16.14
N ASP A 148 4.46 -17.77 -15.59
CA ASP A 148 4.16 -18.00 -14.17
C ASP A 148 5.22 -17.33 -13.25
N ASP A 149 6.41 -17.04 -13.80
CA ASP A 149 7.51 -16.32 -13.12
C ASP A 149 7.58 -14.81 -13.44
N ALA A 150 6.63 -14.21 -14.17
CA ALA A 150 6.74 -12.79 -14.56
C ALA A 150 6.87 -11.85 -13.34
N VAL A 151 6.23 -12.21 -12.22
CA VAL A 151 6.33 -11.51 -10.94
C VAL A 151 7.73 -11.67 -10.32
N SER A 152 8.24 -12.91 -10.26
CA SER A 152 9.54 -13.22 -9.64
C SER A 152 10.73 -12.69 -10.44
N LYS A 153 10.58 -12.53 -11.76
CA LYS A 153 11.59 -11.99 -12.68
C LYS A 153 11.60 -10.46 -12.77
N THR A 154 10.64 -9.77 -12.13
CA THR A 154 10.59 -8.31 -12.15
C THR A 154 11.77 -7.74 -11.36
N THR A 155 12.66 -7.02 -12.03
CA THR A 155 13.76 -6.29 -11.40
C THR A 155 13.29 -4.89 -10.98
N HIS A 156 13.90 -4.35 -9.93
CA HIS A 156 13.54 -3.04 -9.39
C HIS A 156 14.70 -2.04 -9.53
N PRO A 157 14.46 -0.80 -9.99
CA PRO A 157 15.53 0.15 -10.28
C PRO A 157 16.36 0.57 -9.06
N TYR A 158 15.79 0.50 -7.86
CA TYR A 158 16.45 0.96 -6.62
C TYR A 158 16.18 0.08 -5.39
N LEU A 159 15.55 -1.09 -5.53
CA LEU A 159 15.37 -2.05 -4.43
C LEU A 159 15.95 -3.40 -4.84
N THR A 160 16.61 -4.08 -3.92
CA THR A 160 17.08 -5.45 -4.12
C THR A 160 15.92 -6.44 -3.99
N HIS A 161 16.08 -7.67 -4.48
CA HIS A 161 15.07 -8.72 -4.34
C HIS A 161 14.71 -9.06 -2.88
N GLU A 162 15.57 -8.72 -1.91
CA GLU A 162 15.29 -8.95 -0.49
C GLU A 162 14.51 -7.81 0.16
N GLU A 163 14.53 -6.63 -0.44
CA GLU A 163 13.89 -5.39 0.03
C GLU A 163 12.48 -5.22 -0.52
N HIS A 164 12.03 -6.00 -1.51
CA HIS A 164 10.68 -5.83 -2.04
C HIS A 164 10.00 -7.15 -2.42
N ALA A 165 8.68 -7.12 -2.38
CA ALA A 165 7.84 -8.13 -3.00
C ALA A 165 7.06 -7.50 -4.16
N VAL A 166 6.89 -8.27 -5.22
CA VAL A 166 5.98 -7.94 -6.32
C VAL A 166 4.75 -8.82 -6.15
N LEU A 167 3.58 -8.19 -6.18
CA LEU A 167 2.29 -8.81 -5.87
C LEU A 167 1.37 -8.65 -7.07
N TYR A 168 0.55 -9.64 -7.36
CA TYR A 168 -0.50 -9.57 -8.37
C TYR A 168 -1.82 -9.12 -7.74
N PHE A 169 -2.10 -9.55 -6.52
CA PHE A 169 -3.34 -9.22 -5.82
C PHE A 169 -3.21 -7.92 -5.05
N PHE A 170 -3.96 -6.93 -5.50
CA PHE A 170 -4.06 -5.63 -4.82
C PHE A 170 -4.50 -5.77 -3.36
N SER A 171 -5.37 -6.73 -3.03
CA SER A 171 -5.79 -7.00 -1.66
C SER A 171 -4.64 -7.50 -0.77
N ALA A 172 -3.73 -8.34 -1.29
CA ALA A 172 -2.57 -8.80 -0.54
C ALA A 172 -1.59 -7.65 -0.28
N ARG A 173 -1.37 -6.80 -1.30
CA ARG A 173 -0.56 -5.58 -1.16
C ARG A 173 -1.07 -4.66 -0.06
N LYS A 174 -2.38 -4.42 -0.02
CA LYS A 174 -3.02 -3.59 1.01
C LYS A 174 -2.80 -4.18 2.42
N HIS A 175 -3.02 -5.48 2.58
CA HIS A 175 -2.74 -6.16 3.86
C HIS A 175 -1.28 -6.02 4.29
N GLY A 176 -0.33 -6.23 3.37
CA GLY A 176 1.08 -6.11 3.69
C GLY A 176 1.50 -4.68 4.08
N LEU A 177 0.97 -3.65 3.40
CA LEU A 177 1.26 -2.25 3.75
C LEU A 177 0.69 -1.87 5.12
N VAL A 178 -0.50 -2.37 5.44
CA VAL A 178 -1.07 -2.20 6.78
C VAL A 178 -0.20 -2.91 7.82
N ASP A 179 0.13 -4.18 7.62
CA ASP A 179 0.96 -4.94 8.57
C ASP A 179 2.33 -4.30 8.80
N ALA A 180 2.94 -3.73 7.77
CA ALA A 180 4.21 -3.00 7.85
C ALA A 180 4.15 -1.77 8.77
N GLY A 181 2.99 -1.14 8.92
CA GLY A 181 2.77 0.05 9.75
C GLY A 181 2.10 -0.22 11.10
N VAL A 182 1.64 -1.44 11.36
CA VAL A 182 1.06 -1.83 12.65
C VAL A 182 2.08 -1.69 13.78
N ARG A 183 1.65 -1.24 14.95
CA ARG A 183 2.51 -1.21 16.14
C ARG A 183 2.29 -2.48 16.95
N ALA A 184 3.04 -3.52 16.63
CA ALA A 184 2.90 -4.84 17.22
C ALA A 184 3.58 -4.95 18.58
N GLN A 185 4.65 -4.16 18.79
CA GLN A 185 5.40 -4.07 20.03
C GLN A 185 5.55 -2.60 20.47
N GLU A 186 5.75 -2.37 21.77
CA GLU A 186 5.99 -1.02 22.32
C GLU A 186 7.22 -0.32 21.70
N THR A 187 8.24 -1.12 21.35
CA THR A 187 9.49 -0.66 20.73
C THR A 187 9.33 -0.34 19.25
N ASP A 188 8.24 -0.76 18.59
CA ASP A 188 7.99 -0.42 17.20
C ASP A 188 7.80 1.10 17.06
N ARG A 189 8.42 1.66 16.02
CA ARG A 189 8.32 3.07 15.62
C ARG A 189 7.67 3.09 14.24
N THR A 190 6.36 3.31 14.21
CA THR A 190 5.52 3.19 13.02
C THR A 190 4.60 4.39 12.88
N ALA A 191 4.32 4.77 11.64
CA ALA A 191 3.25 5.72 11.34
C ALA A 191 2.86 5.54 9.88
N PHE A 192 1.63 5.93 9.55
CA PHE A 192 1.20 6.08 8.17
C PHE A 192 1.33 7.55 7.77
N ILE A 193 1.99 7.80 6.65
CA ILE A 193 2.30 9.14 6.16
C ILE A 193 1.74 9.26 4.74
N ALA A 194 0.63 9.98 4.59
CA ALA A 194 0.03 10.30 3.31
C ALA A 194 0.66 11.58 2.75
N LEU A 195 1.52 11.40 1.76
CA LEU A 195 2.13 12.44 0.94
C LEU A 195 1.15 12.88 -0.16
N PRO A 196 1.38 14.01 -0.86
CA PRO A 196 0.56 14.40 -2.01
C PRO A 196 0.39 13.28 -3.04
N GLY A 197 -0.86 12.99 -3.40
CA GLY A 197 -1.20 11.74 -4.07
C GLY A 197 -2.51 11.78 -4.85
N GLY A 198 -2.74 10.70 -5.61
CA GLY A 198 -3.99 10.50 -6.35
C GLY A 198 -4.86 9.42 -5.72
N VAL A 199 -5.73 8.81 -6.53
CA VAL A 199 -6.70 7.78 -6.09
C VAL A 199 -6.03 6.64 -5.31
N GLY A 200 -4.85 6.16 -5.74
CA GLY A 200 -4.15 5.08 -5.02
C GLY A 200 -3.72 5.48 -3.61
N THR A 201 -3.21 6.71 -3.44
CA THR A 201 -2.84 7.25 -2.12
C THR A 201 -4.08 7.42 -1.24
N LEU A 202 -5.19 7.90 -1.81
CA LEU A 202 -6.45 8.04 -1.08
C LEU A 202 -7.04 6.69 -0.68
N ASP A 203 -6.94 5.67 -1.53
CA ASP A 203 -7.41 4.31 -1.20
C ASP A 203 -6.67 3.72 0.01
N GLU A 204 -5.35 3.86 0.05
CA GLU A 204 -4.52 3.39 1.16
C GLU A 204 -4.71 4.26 2.43
N LEU A 205 -4.82 5.59 2.31
CA LEU A 205 -5.11 6.49 3.44
C LEU A 205 -6.47 6.17 4.06
N LEU A 206 -7.54 6.10 3.26
CA LEU A 206 -8.89 5.85 3.76
C LEU A 206 -9.02 4.45 4.36
N GLU A 207 -8.31 3.44 3.84
CA GLU A 207 -8.24 2.12 4.46
C GLU A 207 -7.66 2.20 5.88
N VAL A 208 -6.56 2.91 6.07
CA VAL A 208 -5.96 3.11 7.41
C VAL A 208 -6.95 3.81 8.34
N LEU A 209 -7.60 4.90 7.88
CA LEU A 209 -8.58 5.61 8.71
C LEU A 209 -9.74 4.70 9.13
N VAL A 210 -10.29 3.90 8.21
CA VAL A 210 -11.37 2.94 8.52
C VAL A 210 -10.88 1.85 9.50
N LEU A 211 -9.68 1.32 9.31
CA LEU A 211 -9.12 0.31 10.22
C LEU A 211 -8.95 0.86 11.65
N ARG A 212 -8.55 2.13 11.77
CA ARG A 212 -8.44 2.81 13.06
C ARG A 212 -9.78 3.12 13.69
N GLN A 213 -10.73 3.63 12.92
CA GLN A 213 -12.11 3.86 13.36
C GLN A 213 -12.74 2.57 13.91
N LEU A 214 -12.51 1.45 13.23
CA LEU A 214 -13.01 0.13 13.64
C LEU A 214 -12.17 -0.54 14.74
N LYS A 215 -11.09 0.11 15.20
CA LYS A 215 -10.11 -0.38 16.16
C LYS A 215 -9.54 -1.75 15.77
N ARG A 216 -9.23 -1.95 14.48
CA ARG A 216 -8.65 -3.19 13.91
C ARG A 216 -7.13 -3.23 13.93
N VAL A 217 -6.50 -2.06 14.00
CA VAL A 217 -5.05 -1.89 14.15
C VAL A 217 -4.66 -1.23 15.48
N ASP A 218 -5.66 -0.85 16.27
CA ASP A 218 -5.54 -0.25 17.61
C ASP A 218 -6.41 -1.04 18.62
N ALA A 219 -6.18 -0.87 19.92
CA ALA A 219 -7.01 -1.44 20.97
C ALA A 219 -8.47 -0.94 20.86
N PRO A 220 -9.49 -1.75 21.21
CA PRO A 220 -9.38 -3.05 21.89
C PRO A 220 -9.38 -4.27 20.96
N ARG A 221 -9.41 -4.14 19.62
CA ARG A 221 -9.51 -5.31 18.71
C ARG A 221 -8.25 -5.60 17.90
N GLY A 222 -7.41 -4.59 17.68
CA GLY A 222 -6.11 -4.70 17.05
C GLY A 222 -5.01 -4.96 18.07
N THR A 223 -3.94 -4.17 18.00
CA THR A 223 -2.82 -4.28 18.95
C THR A 223 -3.09 -3.45 20.21
N GLU A 224 -2.47 -3.82 21.33
CA GLU A 224 -2.55 -3.04 22.58
C GLU A 224 -1.74 -1.74 22.52
N HIS A 225 -0.83 -1.61 21.55
CA HIS A 225 0.01 -0.44 21.36
C HIS A 225 -0.62 0.50 20.34
N PRO A 226 -1.09 1.69 20.75
CA PRO A 226 -1.75 2.60 19.83
C PRO A 226 -0.78 3.11 18.76
N LEU A 227 -1.31 3.35 17.56
CA LEU A 227 -0.64 4.05 16.48
C LEU A 227 -0.68 5.58 16.69
N PRO A 228 0.34 6.34 16.24
CA PRO A 228 0.20 7.78 16.09
C PRO A 228 -0.88 8.10 15.05
N PRO A 229 -1.59 9.24 15.12
CA PRO A 229 -2.46 9.74 14.04
C PRO A 229 -1.78 9.60 12.68
N ALA A 230 -2.54 9.19 11.66
CA ALA A 230 -2.00 9.13 10.29
C ALA A 230 -1.66 10.57 9.85
N LEU A 231 -0.41 10.79 9.43
CA LEU A 231 0.03 12.11 9.02
C LEU A 231 -0.41 12.39 7.60
N VAL A 232 -1.14 13.48 7.38
CA VAL A 232 -1.55 13.95 6.07
C VAL A 232 -0.71 15.16 5.71
N MET A 233 0.27 14.97 4.83
CA MET A 233 1.15 16.04 4.37
C MET A 233 0.43 16.90 3.35
N ASN A 234 -0.18 17.99 3.82
CA ASN A 234 -0.96 18.93 3.03
C ASN A 234 -0.07 20.05 2.45
N TYR A 235 1.02 19.67 1.79
CA TYR A 235 1.89 20.63 1.11
C TYR A 235 1.08 21.43 0.09
N ASP A 236 1.21 22.75 0.11
CA ASP A 236 0.52 23.67 -0.81
C ASP A 236 -1.03 23.53 -0.83
N GLY A 237 -1.64 22.93 0.21
CA GLY A 237 -3.09 22.78 0.30
C GLY A 237 -3.68 21.68 -0.62
N VAL A 238 -2.87 20.73 -1.10
CA VAL A 238 -3.32 19.69 -2.05
C VAL A 238 -4.53 18.87 -1.58
N TYR A 239 -4.74 18.76 -0.27
CA TYR A 239 -5.82 18.02 0.36
C TYR A 239 -6.93 18.91 0.91
N ASP A 240 -6.91 20.23 0.71
CA ASP A 240 -7.92 21.16 1.27
C ASP A 240 -9.35 20.75 0.93
N GLY A 241 -9.61 20.36 -0.32
CA GLY A 241 -10.95 19.90 -0.73
C GLY A 241 -11.37 18.56 -0.10
N LEU A 242 -10.41 17.65 0.13
CA LEU A 242 -10.69 16.39 0.83
C LEU A 242 -10.97 16.64 2.31
N LEU A 243 -10.17 17.49 2.95
CA LEU A 243 -10.31 17.85 4.35
C LEU A 243 -11.63 18.60 4.58
N GLN A 244 -12.00 19.51 3.68
CA GLN A 244 -13.30 20.17 3.71
C GLN A 244 -14.44 19.15 3.64
N PHE A 245 -14.38 18.19 2.70
CA PHE A 245 -15.40 17.15 2.60
C PHE A 245 -15.51 16.32 3.89
N LEU A 246 -14.39 15.89 4.46
CA LEU A 246 -14.39 15.03 5.65
C LEU A 246 -14.80 15.78 6.93
N GLN A 247 -14.34 17.02 7.10
CA GLN A 247 -14.53 17.80 8.33
C GLN A 247 -15.83 18.62 8.33
N GLU A 248 -16.30 19.06 7.16
CA GLU A 248 -17.51 19.89 7.03
C GLU A 248 -18.69 19.09 6.49
N ASP A 249 -18.61 18.57 5.26
CA ASP A 249 -19.75 17.97 4.58
C ASP A 249 -20.16 16.65 5.23
N ALA A 250 -19.22 15.73 5.43
CA ALA A 250 -19.48 14.44 6.04
C ALA A 250 -20.02 14.61 7.48
N ARG A 251 -19.52 15.59 8.21
CA ARG A 251 -20.04 15.97 9.53
C ARG A 251 -21.45 16.53 9.44
N ARG A 252 -21.69 17.47 8.53
CA ARG A 252 -23.00 18.10 8.31
C ARG A 252 -24.10 17.07 8.02
N PHE A 253 -23.78 16.01 7.28
CA PHE A 253 -24.71 14.93 6.96
C PHE A 253 -24.73 13.79 7.99
N GLY A 254 -23.92 13.87 9.05
CA GLY A 254 -23.87 12.87 10.13
C GLY A 254 -23.17 11.56 9.75
N TYR A 255 -22.26 11.59 8.77
CA TYR A 255 -21.43 10.44 8.38
C TYR A 255 -20.18 10.30 9.25
N VAL A 256 -19.76 11.39 9.89
CA VAL A 256 -18.61 11.46 10.80
C VAL A 256 -19.02 12.32 12.01
N SER A 257 -18.67 11.87 13.22
CA SER A 257 -18.97 12.58 14.45
C SER A 257 -18.01 13.75 14.69
N GLU A 258 -18.39 14.70 15.53
CA GLU A 258 -17.49 15.79 15.93
C GLU A 258 -16.25 15.27 16.66
N GLY A 259 -15.07 15.72 16.25
CA GLY A 259 -13.78 15.30 16.83
C GLY A 259 -13.35 13.87 16.51
N GLU A 260 -14.15 13.09 15.79
CA GLU A 260 -13.85 11.67 15.50
C GLU A 260 -12.56 11.50 14.69
N LEU A 261 -12.29 12.43 13.76
CA LEU A 261 -11.10 12.36 12.91
C LEU A 261 -9.81 12.76 13.62
N ASP A 262 -9.89 13.55 14.71
CA ASP A 262 -8.74 14.12 15.39
C ASP A 262 -7.86 13.03 16.04
N GLU A 263 -8.45 11.89 16.41
CA GLU A 263 -7.73 10.72 16.91
C GLU A 263 -7.04 9.91 15.79
N HIS A 264 -7.49 10.07 14.54
CA HIS A 264 -7.15 9.18 13.44
C HIS A 264 -6.21 9.80 12.43
N LEU A 265 -6.29 11.12 12.22
CA LEU A 265 -5.47 11.86 11.27
C LEU A 265 -4.93 13.15 11.88
N LEU A 266 -3.72 13.51 11.48
CA LEU A 266 -3.11 14.80 11.78
C LEU A 266 -2.64 15.43 10.49
N VAL A 267 -3.12 16.64 10.21
CA VAL A 267 -2.72 17.40 9.01
C VAL A 267 -1.45 18.18 9.31
N CYS A 268 -0.47 18.06 8.43
CA CYS A 268 0.80 18.80 8.52
C CYS A 268 1.05 19.56 7.22
N ALA A 269 1.22 20.87 7.31
CA ALA A 269 1.60 21.73 6.18
C ALA A 269 3.11 21.67 5.89
N THR A 270 3.92 21.26 6.88
CA THR A 270 5.39 21.24 6.77
C THR A 270 6.00 19.95 7.33
N ASN A 271 7.24 19.64 6.89
CA ASN A 271 8.00 18.52 7.44
C ASN A 271 8.26 18.69 8.95
N GLU A 272 8.47 19.92 9.41
CA GLU A 272 8.74 20.21 10.81
C GLU A 272 7.56 19.83 11.71
N GLU A 273 6.33 20.17 11.29
CA GLU A 273 5.12 19.76 12.00
C GLU A 273 5.00 18.25 12.10
N ALA A 274 5.21 17.52 10.99
CA ALA A 274 5.16 16.07 10.97
C ALA A 274 6.23 15.43 11.87
N VAL A 275 7.47 15.91 11.81
CA VAL A 275 8.57 15.41 12.64
C VAL A 275 8.31 15.68 14.12
N ASN A 276 7.82 16.88 14.45
CA ASN A 276 7.49 17.24 15.84
C ASN A 276 6.33 16.40 16.37
N ALA A 277 5.32 16.11 15.56
CA ALA A 277 4.22 15.23 15.94
C ALA A 277 4.69 13.80 16.26
N ILE A 278 5.54 13.22 15.41
CA ILE A 278 6.13 11.89 15.66
C ILE A 278 6.96 11.89 16.94
N LYS A 279 7.80 12.91 17.13
CA LYS A 279 8.62 13.06 18.33
C LYS A 279 7.76 13.16 19.59
N ALA A 280 6.70 13.97 19.55
CA ALA A 280 5.79 14.14 20.69
C ALA A 280 5.08 12.83 21.04
N PHE A 281 4.69 12.02 20.04
CA PHE A 281 4.06 10.73 20.26
C PHE A 281 5.02 9.68 20.87
N TYR A 282 6.30 9.71 20.49
CA TYR A 282 7.31 8.72 20.91
C TYR A 282 8.29 9.21 21.99
N ALA A 283 8.04 10.38 22.57
CA ALA A 283 8.82 10.92 23.69
C ALA A 283 8.63 10.08 24.96
#